data_AF-A0A1H9TLB2-F1
#
_entry.id   AF-A0A1H9TLB2-F1
#
_cell.length_a   1.000
_cell.length_b   1.000
_cell.length_c   1.000
_cell.angle_alpha   90.00
_cell.angle_beta   90.00
_cell.angle_gamma   90.00
#
_symmetry.space_group_name_H-M   'P 1'
#
loop_
_entity.id
_entity.type
_entity.pdbx_description
1 polymer ?
#
loop_
_entity_poly.entity_id
_entity_poly.type
_entity_poly.pdbx_seq_one_letter_code
_entity_poly.pdbx_strand_id
1 'polypeptide(L)' 'VIEDLDMKGMSQALRFGKSVADSGWGMFTSFLQYKLKEQGKQLIKIDKWFPSTKTCSCCGNTLPMPMNVRMYVCS' A
#
# COMPACT_ATOMS: atom_id res chain seq x y z
N VAL A 1 -0.98 10.75 0.51
CA VAL A 1 -0.43 9.83 -0.51
C VAL A 1 -0.68 8.41 -0.02
N ILE A 2 -1.18 7.49 -0.86
CA ILE A 2 -1.44 6.09 -0.51
C ILE A 2 -0.99 5.16 -1.64
N GLU A 3 -0.74 3.89 -1.33
CA GLU A 3 -0.42 2.86 -2.32
C GLU A 3 -1.65 2.47 -3.17
N ASP A 4 -1.46 2.33 -4.49
CA ASP A 4 -2.46 1.73 -5.35
C ASP A 4 -2.35 0.20 -5.35
N LEU A 5 -3.10 -0.44 -4.44
CA LEU A 5 -3.13 -1.89 -4.29
C LEU A 5 -4.13 -2.52 -5.27
N ASP A 6 -3.69 -3.54 -6.03
CA ASP A 6 -4.58 -4.37 -6.84
C ASP A 6 -5.33 -5.37 -5.94
N MET A 7 -6.38 -4.87 -5.28
CA MET A 7 -7.21 -5.67 -4.36
C MET A 7 -7.82 -6.91 -5.02
N LYS A 8 -8.17 -6.81 -6.30
CA LYS A 8 -8.74 -7.94 -7.05
C LYS A 8 -7.67 -9.01 -7.25
N GLY A 9 -6.50 -8.63 -7.77
CA GLY A 9 -5.36 -9.53 -7.93
C GLY A 9 -4.93 -10.16 -6.61
N MET A 10 -4.83 -9.36 -5.55
CA MET A 10 -4.47 -9.85 -4.20
C MET A 10 -5.50 -10.82 -3.64
N SER A 11 -6.81 -10.59 -3.86
CA SER A 11 -7.85 -11.49 -3.39
C SER A 11 -7.83 -12.85 -4.09
N GLN A 12 -7.32 -12.90 -5.32
CA GLN A 12 -7.20 -14.11 -6.13
C GLN A 12 -5.86 -14.83 -5.92
N ALA A 13 -4.91 -14.20 -5.22
CA ALA A 13 -3.58 -14.76 -4.99
C ALA A 13 -3.54 -15.70 -3.77
N LEU A 14 -2.98 -16.90 -3.97
CA LEU A 14 -2.67 -17.88 -2.93
C LEU A 14 -3.86 -18.13 -1.98
N ARG A 15 -3.68 -17.82 -0.69
CA ARG A 15 -4.67 -18.03 0.39
C ARG A 15 -5.13 -16.70 0.99
N PHE A 16 -4.94 -15.59 0.28
CA PHE A 16 -5.19 -14.24 0.80
C PHE A 16 -6.62 -13.75 0.59
N GLY A 17 -7.46 -14.45 -0.19
CA GLY A 17 -8.80 -13.98 -0.55
C GLY A 17 -9.66 -13.52 0.62
N LYS A 18 -9.72 -14.32 1.70
CA LYS A 18 -10.46 -13.95 2.91
C LYS A 18 -9.86 -12.73 3.60
N SER A 19 -8.56 -12.73 3.89
CA SER A 19 -7.88 -11.62 4.56
C SER A 19 -7.96 -10.30 3.78
N VAL A 20 -7.93 -10.37 2.44
CA VAL A 20 -8.05 -9.20 1.56
C VAL A 20 -9.48 -8.66 1.58
N ALA A 21 -10.49 -9.54 1.53
CA ALA A 21 -11.90 -9.14 1.65
C ALA A 21 -12.20 -8.53 3.04
N ASP A 22 -11.69 -9.15 4.10
CA ASP A 22 -11.90 -8.73 5.49
C ASP A 22 -11.14 -7.44 5.84
N SER A 23 -10.17 -7.01 5.02
CA SER A 23 -9.36 -5.81 5.29
C SER A 23 -10.11 -4.47 5.17
N GLY A 24 -11.26 -4.46 4.47
CA GLY A 24 -12.07 -3.24 4.30
C GLY A 24 -11.40 -2.11 3.48
N TRP A 25 -10.34 -2.39 2.71
CA TRP A 25 -9.56 -1.37 2.00
C TRP A 25 -10.37 -0.47 1.07
N GLY A 26 -11.36 -1.02 0.36
CA GLY A 26 -12.24 -0.23 -0.53
C GLY A 26 -13.06 0.81 0.24
N MET A 27 -13.61 0.44 1.39
CA MET A 27 -14.35 1.35 2.25
C MET A 27 -13.42 2.40 2.86
N PHE A 28 -12.26 1.97 3.36
CA PHE A 28 -11.23 2.87 3.91
C PHE A 28 -10.80 3.95 2.90
N THR A 29 -10.46 3.55 1.67
CA THR A 29 -10.01 4.50 0.63
C THR A 29 -11.12 5.43 0.18
N SER A 30 -12.37 4.95 0.09
CA SER A 30 -13.54 5.78 -0.18
C SER A 30 -13.74 6.83 0.91
N PHE A 31 -13.58 6.42 2.17
CA PHE A 31 -13.73 7.30 3.32
C PHE A 31 -12.65 8.37 3.39
N LEU A 32 -11.41 7.96 3.16
CA LEU A 32 -10.27 8.87 3.09
C LEU A 32 -10.45 9.90 1.97
N GLN A 33 -10.91 9.47 0.79
CA GLN A 33 -11.11 10.36 -0.35
C GLN A 33 -12.16 11.44 -0.04
N TYR A 34 -13.33 11.06 0.49
CA TYR A 34 -14.37 12.06 0.74
C TYR A 34 -13.96 13.01 1.88
N LYS A 35 -13.30 12.52 2.94
CA LYS A 35 -12.82 13.39 4.04
C LYS A 35 -11.74 14.37 3.60
N LEU A 36 -10.85 13.95 2.70
CA LEU A 36 -9.87 14.87 2.13
C LEU A 36 -10.55 15.92 1.24
N LYS A 37 -11.54 15.51 0.44
CA LYS A 37 -12.32 16.44 -0.40
C LYS A 37 -13.07 17.48 0.43
N GLU A 38 -13.69 17.08 1.55
CA GLU A 38 -14.34 18.01 2.50
C GLU A 38 -13.36 19.07 3.02
N GLN A 39 -12.08 18.73 3.19
CA GLN A 39 -11.03 19.64 3.65
C GLN A 39 -10.33 20.40 2.51
N GLY A 40 -10.78 20.28 1.25
CA GLY A 40 -10.11 20.87 0.09
C GLY A 40 -8.75 20.23 -0.22
N LYS A 41 -8.48 19.03 0.29
CA LYS A 41 -7.24 18.26 0.07
C LYS A 41 -7.44 17.20 -1.02
N GLN A 42 -6.33 16.67 -1.51
CA GLN A 42 -6.31 15.64 -2.54
C GLN A 42 -5.75 14.31 -2.02
N LEU A 43 -6.37 13.21 -2.45
CA LEU A 43 -5.85 11.87 -2.24
C LEU A 43 -4.99 11.47 -3.45
N ILE A 44 -3.67 11.42 -3.25
CA ILE A 44 -2.72 10.97 -4.27
C ILE A 44 -2.48 9.47 -4.10
N LYS A 45 -2.68 8.70 -5.16
CA LYS A 45 -2.30 7.28 -5.22
C LYS A 45 -0.95 7.14 -5.92
N ILE A 46 -0.01 6.40 -5.34
CA ILE A 46 1.27 6.08 -5.97
C ILE A 46 1.15 4.80 -6.78
N ASP A 47 1.94 4.72 -7.85
CA ASP A 47 1.91 3.60 -8.78
C ASP A 47 2.21 2.25 -8.07
N LYS A 48 1.51 1.20 -8.52
CA LYS A 48 1.59 -0.15 -7.94
C LYS A 48 2.99 -0.79 -8.05
N TRP A 49 3.81 -0.34 -9.01
CA TRP A 49 5.16 -0.84 -9.24
C TRP A 49 6.22 -0.05 -8.50
N PHE A 50 5.84 1.03 -7.80
CA PHE A 50 6.75 1.78 -6.96
C PHE A 50 7.27 0.91 -5.81
N PRO A 51 8.60 0.73 -5.65
CA PRO A 51 9.17 -0.19 -4.67
C PRO A 51 9.18 0.38 -3.25
N SER A 52 8.05 0.95 -2.77
CA SER A 52 7.91 1.57 -1.45
C SER A 52 8.42 0.68 -0.31
N THR A 53 8.04 -0.60 -0.34
CA THR A 53 8.39 -1.60 0.68
C THR A 53 9.85 -2.04 0.64
N LYS A 54 10.56 -1.73 -0.45
CA LYS A 54 11.96 -2.11 -0.71
C LYS A 54 12.91 -0.93 -0.67
N THR A 55 12.42 0.29 -0.56
CA THR A 55 13.21 1.52 -0.66
C THR A 55 13.41 2.12 0.73
N CYS A 56 14.65 2.47 1.07
CA CYS A 56 14.94 3.18 2.31
C CYS A 56 14.37 4.60 2.26
N SER A 57 13.61 5.01 3.27
CA SER A 57 13.14 6.39 3.42
C SER A 57 14.25 7.40 3.74
N CYS A 58 15.39 6.94 4.26
CA CYS A 58 16.52 7.79 4.63
C CYS A 58 17.44 8.08 3.43
N CYS A 59 17.90 7.02 2.74
CA CYS A 59 18.93 7.14 1.71
C CYS A 59 18.45 6.79 0.29
N GLY A 60 17.22 6.30 0.12
CA GLY A 60 16.68 5.92 -1.19
C GLY A 60 17.20 4.60 -1.74
N ASN A 61 18.10 3.88 -1.05
CA ASN A 61 18.60 2.59 -1.52
C ASN A 61 17.50 1.53 -1.55
N THR A 62 17.51 0.70 -2.59
CA THR A 62 16.57 -0.41 -2.73
C THR A 62 17.20 -1.74 -2.34
N LEU A 63 16.57 -2.49 -1.44
CA LEU A 63 17.00 -3.83 -1.03
C LEU A 63 15.88 -4.85 -1.26
N PRO A 64 16.21 -6.12 -1.55
CA PRO A 64 15.22 -7.19 -1.54
C PRO A 64 14.60 -7.31 -0.14
N MET A 65 13.29 -7.11 -0.04
CA MET A 65 12.51 -7.26 1.19
C MET A 65 11.50 -8.41 1.02
N PRO A 66 11.88 -9.66 1.35
CA PRO A 66 10.95 -10.78 1.42
C PRO A 66 9.82 -10.52 2.43
N MET A 67 8.65 -11.11 2.23
CA MET A 67 7.45 -10.83 3.03
C MET A 67 7.59 -11.18 4.53
N ASN A 68 8.52 -12.06 4.91
CA ASN A 68 8.83 -12.40 6.30
C ASN A 68 9.82 -11.42 6.96
N VAL A 69 10.53 -10.60 6.18
CA VAL A 69 11.42 -9.56 6.70
C VAL A 69 10.58 -8.34 7.04
N ARG A 70 10.58 -7.95 8.32
CA ARG A 70 9.74 -6.86 8.83
C ARG A 70 10.50 -5.56 9.10
N MET A 71 11.83 -5.63 9.14
CA MET A 71 12.69 -4.49 9.43
C MET A 71 13.64 -4.24 8.27
N TYR A 72 13.66 -3.00 7.78
CA TYR A 72 14.64 -2.54 6.81
C TYR A 72 15.89 -2.08 7.56
N VAL A 73 17.06 -2.60 7.20
CA VAL A 73 18.35 -2.15 7.74
C VAL A 73 19.03 -1.26 6.72
N CYS A 74 19.18 0.03 7.06
CA CYS A 74 19.94 0.98 6.26
C CYS A 74 21.42 0.85 6.58
N SER A 75 22.26 0.74 5.55
CA SER A 75 23.71 0.86 5.64
C SER A 75 24.17 2.29 5.49
#